data_AF-A0A3D2IF68-F1
#
_entry.id   AF-A0A3D2IF68-F1
#
_cell.length_a   1.000
_cell.length_b   1.000
_cell.length_c   1.000
_cell.angle_alpha   90.00
_cell.angle_beta   90.00
_cell.angle_gamma   90.00
#
_symmetry.space_group_name_H-M   'P 1'
#
loop_
_entity.id
_entity.type
_entity.pdbx_description
1 polymer ?
#
loop_
_entity_poly.entity_id
_entity_poly.type
_entity_poly.pdbx_seq_one_letter_code
_entity_poly.pdbx_strand_id
1 'polypeptide(L)'
;MLAMKLSIPSVDEIVKRSISAASRFPFALVCAVVATISAVWFSEVEFEKTKEYYWLSDIIFVTILGISLFTGIQTLSESLRWQKSLNFFAKFIGLILLATYYFGPEGYITEGANETFYRYAVLFLISHLFVAFAPFLKSPNVNEFWGYNKTLFLNFLISAL
;
A
#
# COMPACT_ATOMS: atom_id res chain seq x y z
N MET A 1 35.30 13.98 -0.57
CA MET A 1 34.34 13.78 -1.68
C MET A 1 34.36 12.29 -2.02
N LEU A 2 33.41 11.49 -1.53
CA LEU A 2 33.34 10.07 -1.89
C LEU A 2 32.73 9.98 -3.28
N ALA A 3 33.53 9.62 -4.28
CA ALA A 3 33.01 9.25 -5.60
C ALA A 3 32.18 7.98 -5.42
N MET A 4 30.85 8.11 -5.47
CA MET A 4 29.94 6.98 -5.51
C MET A 4 30.17 6.26 -6.84
N LYS A 5 30.86 5.11 -6.80
CA LYS A 5 31.06 4.26 -7.96
C LYS A 5 29.70 3.66 -8.33
N LEU A 6 29.12 4.10 -9.44
CA LEU A 6 27.87 3.56 -9.95
C LEU A 6 28.16 2.14 -10.49
N SER A 7 27.90 1.11 -9.67
CA SER A 7 27.92 -0.28 -10.13
C SER A 7 26.52 -0.65 -10.59
N ILE A 8 26.35 -0.93 -11.88
CA ILE A 8 25.08 -1.45 -12.40
C ILE A 8 24.90 -2.86 -11.79
N PRO A 9 23.84 -3.10 -11.00
CA PRO A 9 23.59 -4.41 -10.43
C PRO A 9 23.34 -5.43 -11.55
N SER A 10 23.77 -6.67 -11.34
CA SER A 10 23.48 -7.75 -12.28
C SER A 10 21.97 -8.05 -12.29
N VAL A 11 21.48 -8.61 -13.41
CA VAL A 11 20.07 -9.04 -13.52
C VAL A 11 19.70 -10.01 -12.40
N ASP A 12 20.61 -10.92 -12.05
CA ASP A 12 20.42 -11.88 -10.95
C ASP A 12 20.24 -11.17 -9.59
N GLU A 13 21.01 -10.13 -9.31
CA GLU A 13 20.87 -9.34 -8.08
C GLU A 13 19.53 -8.58 -8.05
N ILE A 14 19.10 -8.01 -9.18
CA ILE A 14 17.80 -7.35 -9.31
C ILE A 14 16.68 -8.35 -9.01
N VAL A 15 16.70 -9.52 -9.66
CA VAL A 15 15.67 -10.55 -9.49
C VAL A 15 15.62 -11.04 -8.04
N LYS A 16 16.78 -11.33 -7.43
CA LYS A 16 16.85 -11.76 -6.01
C LYS A 16 16.27 -10.72 -5.07
N ARG A 17 16.60 -9.44 -5.26
CA ARG A 17 16.06 -8.34 -4.44
C ARG A 17 14.55 -8.16 -4.64
N SER A 18 14.07 -8.26 -5.88
CA SER A 18 12.64 -8.18 -6.17
C SER A 18 11.85 -9.31 -5.51
N ILE A 19 12.35 -10.55 -5.58
CA ILE A 19 11.72 -11.71 -4.92
C ILE A 19 11.76 -11.54 -3.40
N SER A 20 12.88 -11.07 -2.84
CA SER A 20 12.99 -10.77 -1.42
C SER A 20 11.99 -9.70 -0.97
N ALA A 21 11.79 -8.64 -1.75
CA ALA A 21 10.80 -7.61 -1.47
C ALA A 21 9.37 -8.16 -1.57
N ALA A 22 9.06 -8.89 -2.63
CA ALA A 22 7.75 -9.51 -2.86
C ALA A 22 7.37 -10.48 -1.73
N SER A 23 8.31 -11.34 -1.31
CA SER A 23 8.10 -12.29 -0.21
C SER A 23 7.99 -11.63 1.17
N ARG A 24 8.56 -10.42 1.35
CA ARG A 24 8.39 -9.63 2.57
C ARG A 24 7.01 -8.98 2.66
N PHE A 25 6.43 -8.55 1.54
CA PHE A 25 5.16 -7.81 1.49
C PHE A 25 4.04 -8.51 0.67
N PRO A 26 3.72 -9.79 0.92
CA PRO A 26 2.82 -10.55 0.04
C PRO A 26 1.39 -10.00 -0.01
N PHE A 27 0.86 -9.48 1.11
CA PHE A 27 -0.51 -8.93 1.15
C PHE A 27 -0.61 -7.60 0.38
N ALA A 28 0.39 -6.72 0.52
CA ALA A 28 0.45 -5.48 -0.26
C ALA A 28 0.61 -5.79 -1.76
N LEU A 29 1.41 -6.81 -2.11
CA LEU A 29 1.56 -7.26 -3.49
C LEU A 29 0.25 -7.81 -4.07
N VAL A 30 -0.48 -8.63 -3.31
CA VAL A 30 -1.82 -9.10 -3.73
C VAL A 30 -2.75 -7.92 -3.99
N CYS A 31 -2.79 -6.92 -3.09
CA CYS A 31 -3.56 -5.70 -3.32
C CYS A 31 -3.14 -4.98 -4.60
N ALA A 32 -1.84 -4.82 -4.87
CA ALA A 32 -1.34 -4.18 -6.09
C ALA A 32 -1.74 -4.95 -7.35
N VAL A 33 -1.65 -6.28 -7.33
CA VAL A 33 -2.07 -7.13 -8.46
C VAL A 33 -3.58 -7.00 -8.71
N VAL A 34 -4.40 -7.07 -7.66
CA VAL A 34 -5.86 -6.90 -7.79
C VAL A 34 -6.20 -5.50 -8.32
N ALA A 35 -5.60 -4.45 -7.75
CA ALA A 35 -5.77 -3.07 -8.23
C ALA A 35 -5.45 -2.95 -9.72
N THR A 36 -4.35 -3.57 -10.15
CA THR A 36 -3.87 -3.52 -11.53
C THR A 36 -4.84 -4.23 -12.48
N ILE A 37 -5.25 -5.46 -12.15
CA ILE A 37 -6.22 -6.22 -12.95
C ILE A 37 -7.54 -5.46 -13.05
N SER A 38 -8.03 -4.92 -11.92
CA SER A 38 -9.26 -4.14 -11.90
C SER A 38 -9.14 -2.84 -12.71
N ALA A 39 -7.99 -2.15 -12.65
CA ALA A 39 -7.76 -0.94 -13.44
C ALA A 39 -7.67 -1.21 -14.94
N VAL A 40 -6.99 -2.28 -15.34
CA VAL A 40 -6.94 -2.70 -16.76
C VAL A 40 -8.35 -3.01 -17.25
N TRP A 41 -9.11 -3.81 -16.50
CA TRP A 41 -10.49 -4.13 -16.87
C TRP A 41 -11.38 -2.89 -16.91
N PHE A 42 -11.28 -1.99 -15.93
CA PHE A 42 -12.07 -0.75 -15.90
C PHE A 42 -11.74 0.16 -17.09
N SER A 43 -10.48 0.18 -17.54
CA SER A 43 -10.06 0.96 -18.71
C SER A 43 -10.64 0.46 -20.04
N GLU A 44 -11.13 -0.79 -20.10
CA GLU A 44 -11.77 -1.35 -21.29
C GLU A 44 -13.28 -1.10 -21.31
N VAL A 45 -13.86 -0.58 -20.23
CA VAL A 45 -15.31 -0.30 -20.13
C VAL A 45 -15.66 0.93 -20.96
N GLU A 46 -16.66 0.79 -21.84
CA GLU A 46 -17.24 1.89 -22.61
C GLU A 46 -17.78 2.99 -21.68
N PHE A 47 -17.57 4.26 -22.06
CA PHE A 47 -17.97 5.42 -21.25
C PHE A 47 -19.45 5.40 -20.84
N GLU A 48 -20.34 4.95 -21.74
CA GLU A 48 -21.78 4.87 -21.49
C GLU A 48 -22.15 3.85 -20.39
N LYS A 49 -21.33 2.80 -20.23
CA LYS A 49 -21.52 1.74 -19.25
C LYS A 49 -20.77 1.97 -17.94
N THR A 50 -19.93 3.00 -17.85
CA THR A 50 -19.02 3.22 -16.71
C THR A 50 -19.72 3.17 -15.35
N LYS A 51 -20.95 3.68 -15.24
CA LYS A 51 -21.73 3.66 -13.98
C LYS A 51 -22.03 2.24 -13.49
N GLU A 52 -22.25 1.29 -14.39
CA GLU A 52 -22.51 -0.12 -14.06
C GLU A 52 -21.26 -0.82 -13.49
N TYR A 53 -20.07 -0.23 -13.72
CA TYR A 53 -18.78 -0.77 -13.33
C TYR A 53 -18.10 0.02 -12.21
N TYR A 54 -18.80 0.92 -11.52
CA TYR A 54 -18.21 1.64 -10.38
C TYR A 54 -17.76 0.72 -9.24
N TRP A 55 -18.34 -0.47 -9.11
CA TRP A 55 -17.84 -1.50 -8.18
C TRP A 55 -16.38 -1.87 -8.47
N LEU A 56 -15.98 -1.89 -9.74
CA LEU A 56 -14.61 -2.19 -10.16
C LEU A 56 -13.67 -1.04 -9.81
N SER A 57 -14.16 0.20 -9.95
CA SER A 57 -13.47 1.40 -9.46
C SER A 57 -13.24 1.30 -7.95
N ASP A 58 -14.27 0.99 -7.17
CA ASP A 58 -14.15 0.85 -5.72
C ASP A 58 -13.15 -0.23 -5.31
N ILE A 59 -13.09 -1.37 -6.03
CA ILE A 59 -12.04 -2.37 -5.81
C ILE A 59 -10.64 -1.76 -6.00
N ILE A 60 -10.41 -0.96 -7.04
CA ILE A 60 -9.12 -0.28 -7.26
C ILE A 60 -8.77 0.61 -6.07
N PHE A 61 -9.70 1.48 -5.64
CA PHE A 61 -9.45 2.42 -4.55
C PHE A 61 -9.20 1.69 -3.21
N VAL A 62 -10.02 0.70 -2.87
CA VAL A 62 -9.89 -0.09 -1.64
C VAL A 62 -8.60 -0.93 -1.62
N THR A 63 -8.21 -1.50 -2.77
CA THR A 63 -6.95 -2.24 -2.85
C THR A 63 -5.73 -1.32 -2.79
N ILE A 64 -5.77 -0.12 -3.37
CA ILE A 64 -4.73 0.91 -3.18
C ILE A 64 -4.60 1.31 -1.70
N LEU A 65 -5.72 1.48 -1.00
CA LEU A 65 -5.71 1.68 0.46
C LEU A 65 -5.03 0.49 1.16
N GLY A 66 -5.38 -0.75 0.76
CA GLY A 66 -4.78 -1.98 1.26
C GLY A 66 -3.26 -2.08 1.09
N ILE A 67 -2.70 -1.55 0.00
CA ILE A 67 -1.24 -1.52 -0.22
C ILE A 67 -0.54 -0.80 0.96
N SER A 68 -0.99 0.40 1.30
CA SER A 68 -0.41 1.17 2.41
C SER A 68 -0.67 0.53 3.77
N LEU A 69 -1.89 0.01 4.00
CA LEU A 69 -2.28 -0.63 5.25
C LEU A 69 -1.42 -1.84 5.56
N PHE A 70 -1.30 -2.77 4.61
CA PHE A 70 -0.52 -4.00 4.80
C PHE A 70 0.99 -3.75 4.84
N THR A 71 1.47 -2.71 4.17
CA THR A 71 2.88 -2.26 4.31
C THR A 71 3.14 -1.74 5.72
N GLY A 72 2.24 -0.93 6.27
CA GLY A 72 2.32 -0.45 7.64
C GLY A 72 2.24 -1.58 8.67
N ILE A 73 1.32 -2.54 8.52
CA ILE A 73 1.22 -3.70 9.42
C ILE A 73 2.51 -4.53 9.38
N GLN A 74 3.05 -4.79 8.18
CA GLN A 74 4.29 -5.57 8.05
C GLN A 74 5.47 -4.86 8.73
N THR A 75 5.67 -3.57 8.46
CA THR A 75 6.77 -2.80 9.06
C THR A 75 6.61 -2.63 10.57
N LEU A 76 5.38 -2.46 11.07
CA LEU A 76 5.07 -2.48 12.50
C LEU A 76 5.40 -3.83 13.13
N SER A 77 5.03 -4.93 12.47
CA SER A 77 5.28 -6.27 12.97
C SER A 77 6.78 -6.55 13.12
N GLU A 78 7.59 -6.03 12.19
CA GLU A 78 9.04 -6.15 12.21
C GLU A 78 9.66 -5.31 13.34
N SER A 79 9.22 -4.05 13.50
CA SER A 79 9.75 -3.16 14.54
C SER A 79 9.41 -3.66 15.95
N LEU A 80 8.20 -4.20 16.14
CA LEU A 80 7.74 -4.76 17.40
C LEU A 80 8.19 -6.21 17.62
N ARG A 81 8.84 -6.83 16.62
CA ARG A 81 9.25 -8.25 16.63
C ARG A 81 8.09 -9.20 16.94
N TRP A 82 6.94 -8.96 16.29
CA TRP A 82 5.79 -9.82 16.44
C TRP A 82 6.08 -11.25 15.96
N GLN A 83 5.52 -12.21 16.68
CA GLN A 83 5.43 -13.58 16.19
C GLN A 83 4.57 -13.66 14.91
N LYS A 84 4.84 -14.66 14.08
CA LYS A 84 4.18 -14.83 12.76
C LYS A 84 2.65 -14.90 12.86
N SER A 85 2.12 -15.55 13.88
CA SER A 85 0.66 -15.67 14.12
C SER A 85 0.00 -14.32 14.36
N LEU A 86 0.62 -13.46 15.17
CA LEU A 86 0.10 -12.12 15.46
C LEU A 86 0.15 -11.23 14.21
N ASN A 87 1.25 -11.29 13.43
CA ASN A 87 1.34 -10.57 12.16
C ASN A 87 0.23 -11.03 11.18
N PHE A 88 0.04 -12.33 11.05
CA PHE A 88 -1.01 -12.87 10.18
C PHE A 88 -2.41 -12.46 10.65
N PHE A 89 -2.68 -12.53 11.96
CA PHE A 89 -3.94 -12.09 12.54
C PHE A 89 -4.21 -10.60 12.31
N ALA A 90 -3.20 -9.73 12.49
CA ALA A 90 -3.33 -8.31 12.19
C ALA A 90 -3.65 -8.04 10.71
N LYS A 91 -3.01 -8.77 9.79
CA LYS A 91 -3.33 -8.70 8.36
C LYS A 91 -4.75 -9.21 8.06
N PHE A 92 -5.20 -10.25 8.74
CA PHE A 92 -6.56 -10.74 8.60
C PHE A 92 -7.60 -9.71 9.08
N ILE A 93 -7.34 -9.04 10.22
CA ILE A 93 -8.15 -7.91 10.67
C ILE A 93 -8.14 -6.79 9.63
N GLY A 94 -6.95 -6.45 9.09
CA GLY A 94 -6.85 -5.46 8.01
C GLY A 94 -7.71 -5.81 6.80
N LEU A 95 -7.74 -7.09 6.40
CA LEU A 95 -8.59 -7.56 5.31
C LEU A 95 -10.08 -7.41 5.64
N ILE A 96 -10.50 -7.75 6.86
CA ILE A 96 -11.88 -7.55 7.31
C ILE A 96 -12.24 -6.06 7.25
N LEU A 97 -11.37 -5.17 7.74
CA LEU A 97 -11.60 -3.72 7.69
C LEU A 97 -11.78 -3.21 6.26
N LEU A 98 -10.96 -3.67 5.31
CA LEU A 98 -11.11 -3.32 3.89
C LEU A 98 -12.43 -3.86 3.31
N ALA A 99 -12.80 -5.10 3.64
CA ALA A 99 -14.07 -5.68 3.19
C ALA A 99 -15.27 -4.92 3.76
N THR A 100 -15.27 -4.60 5.06
CA THR A 100 -16.30 -3.77 5.69
C THR A 100 -16.37 -2.39 5.05
N TYR A 101 -15.23 -1.79 4.72
CA TYR A 101 -15.20 -0.50 4.03
C TYR A 101 -15.74 -0.58 2.59
N TYR A 102 -15.48 -1.67 1.87
CA TYR A 102 -16.00 -1.88 0.52
C TYR A 102 -17.53 -2.11 0.50
N PHE A 103 -18.06 -2.91 1.43
CA PHE A 103 -19.48 -3.28 1.45
C PHE A 103 -20.37 -2.33 2.29
N GLY A 104 -19.79 -1.45 3.09
CA GLY A 104 -20.52 -0.64 4.07
C GLY A 104 -21.24 0.60 3.50
N PRO A 105 -20.60 1.43 2.65
CA PRO A 105 -21.21 2.66 2.13
C PRO A 105 -22.39 2.42 1.19
N GLU A 106 -23.40 3.31 1.26
CA GLU A 106 -24.43 3.43 0.23
C GLU A 106 -23.89 4.31 -0.91
N GLY A 107 -23.56 3.70 -2.06
CA GLY A 107 -22.99 4.38 -3.24
C GLY A 107 -21.48 4.14 -3.43
N TYR A 108 -20.96 4.63 -4.55
CA TYR A 108 -19.58 4.34 -4.98
C TYR A 108 -18.58 5.46 -4.62
N ILE A 109 -17.31 5.10 -4.42
CA ILE A 109 -16.23 6.04 -4.09
C ILE A 109 -16.02 7.05 -5.22
N THR A 110 -16.21 6.64 -6.47
CA THR A 110 -15.99 7.47 -7.66
C THR A 110 -17.25 8.09 -8.25
N GLU A 111 -18.40 7.93 -7.59
CA GLU A 111 -19.64 8.61 -7.97
C GLU A 111 -19.63 10.09 -7.54
N GLY A 112 -18.79 10.88 -8.22
CA GLY A 112 -18.59 12.30 -7.95
C GLY A 112 -17.79 12.60 -6.67
N ALA A 113 -17.63 13.88 -6.35
CA ALA A 113 -17.01 14.33 -5.10
C ALA A 113 -18.03 14.27 -3.95
N ASN A 114 -18.39 13.04 -3.57
CA ASN A 114 -19.38 12.76 -2.54
C ASN A 114 -18.69 12.50 -1.18
N GLU A 115 -19.51 12.30 -0.14
CA GLU A 115 -19.01 11.98 1.20
C GLU A 115 -18.12 10.72 1.23
N THR A 116 -18.45 9.71 0.41
CA THR A 116 -17.69 8.45 0.28
C THR A 116 -16.26 8.70 -0.21
N PHE A 117 -16.07 9.60 -1.18
CA PHE A 117 -14.74 10.01 -1.63
C PHE A 117 -13.93 10.70 -0.54
N TYR A 118 -14.53 11.61 0.24
CA TYR A 118 -13.82 12.28 1.34
C TYR A 118 -13.42 11.32 2.46
N ARG A 119 -14.32 10.39 2.82
CA ARG A 119 -14.02 9.31 3.79
C ARG A 119 -12.86 8.45 3.29
N TYR A 120 -12.87 8.07 2.01
CA TYR A 120 -11.77 7.36 1.37
C TYR A 120 -10.46 8.14 1.50
N ALA A 121 -10.45 9.41 1.10
CA ALA A 121 -9.24 10.23 1.08
C ALA A 121 -8.60 10.35 2.47
N VAL A 122 -9.43 10.52 3.52
CA VAL A 122 -8.95 10.55 4.91
C VAL A 122 -8.36 9.21 5.33
N LEU A 123 -9.05 8.09 5.05
CA LEU A 123 -8.54 6.76 5.37
C LEU A 123 -7.26 6.43 4.62
N PHE A 124 -7.18 6.79 3.34
CA PHE A 124 -5.98 6.65 2.53
C PHE A 124 -4.83 7.46 3.12
N LEU A 125 -5.06 8.72 3.50
CA LEU A 125 -4.04 9.54 4.14
C LEU A 125 -3.56 8.93 5.47
N ILE A 126 -4.48 8.48 6.33
CA ILE A 126 -4.15 7.83 7.61
C ILE A 126 -3.31 6.57 7.36
N SER A 127 -3.74 5.72 6.43
CA SER A 127 -3.06 4.47 6.10
C SER A 127 -1.69 4.71 5.45
N HIS A 128 -1.56 5.75 4.62
CA HIS A 128 -0.31 6.15 4.02
C HIS A 128 0.68 6.68 5.07
N LEU A 129 0.21 7.58 5.95
CA LEU A 129 1.02 8.08 7.07
C LEU A 129 1.37 6.96 8.05
N PHE A 130 0.50 5.96 8.23
CA PHE A 130 0.80 4.81 9.08
C PHE A 130 2.09 4.10 8.64
N VAL A 131 2.41 3.99 7.34
CA VAL A 131 3.68 3.43 6.86
C VAL A 131 4.89 4.22 7.40
N ALA A 132 4.80 5.55 7.46
CA ALA A 132 5.87 6.42 7.96
C ALA A 132 6.12 6.27 9.46
N PHE A 133 5.06 6.04 10.25
CA PHE A 133 5.13 5.98 11.71
C PHE A 133 5.22 4.57 12.28
N ALA A 134 4.73 3.55 11.56
CA ALA A 134 4.67 2.15 11.98
C ALA A 134 5.98 1.61 12.60
N PRO A 135 7.16 1.84 12.00
CA PRO A 135 8.41 1.30 12.56
C PRO A 135 8.82 1.92 13.90
N PHE A 136 8.29 3.09 14.27
CA PHE A 136 8.78 3.90 15.39
C PHE A 136 7.83 3.99 16.58
N LEU A 137 6.71 3.25 16.56
CA LEU A 137 5.70 3.26 17.63
C LEU A 137 6.24 2.83 19.01
N LYS A 138 7.26 1.97 19.08
CA LYS A 138 7.82 1.46 20.36
C LYS A 138 9.04 2.21 20.86
N SER A 139 9.90 2.65 19.95
CA SER A 139 11.17 3.31 20.30
C SER A 139 11.33 4.56 19.45
N PRO A 140 10.71 5.68 19.84
CA PRO A 140 10.78 6.92 19.08
C PRO A 140 12.16 7.56 19.26
N ASN A 141 13.10 7.20 18.39
CA ASN A 141 14.31 7.98 18.17
C ASN A 141 14.05 8.94 17.01
N VAL A 142 13.98 10.24 17.30
CA VAL A 142 13.67 11.29 16.31
C VAL A 142 14.64 11.26 15.12
N ASN A 143 15.93 11.00 15.36
CA ASN A 143 16.92 10.95 14.28
C ASN A 143 16.71 9.73 13.38
N GLU A 144 16.40 8.57 13.95
CA GLU A 144 16.11 7.37 13.18
C GLU A 144 14.79 7.50 12.41
N PHE A 145 13.78 8.15 12.99
CA PHE A 145 12.51 8.45 12.33
C PHE A 145 12.71 9.29 11.06
N TRP A 146 13.44 10.41 11.16
CA TRP A 146 13.73 11.26 10.01
C TRP A 146 14.64 10.55 8.99
N GLY A 147 15.61 9.77 9.46
CA GLY A 147 16.47 8.96 8.59
C GLY A 147 15.67 7.95 7.76
N TYR A 148 14.79 7.19 8.40
CA TYR A 148 13.90 6.25 7.72
C TYR A 148 12.99 6.93 6.70
N ASN A 149 12.31 8.01 7.09
CA ASN A 149 11.38 8.72 6.20
C ASN A 149 12.10 9.37 5.01
N LYS A 150 13.31 9.89 5.22
CA LYS A 150 14.16 10.39 4.13
C LYS A 150 14.49 9.27 3.14
N THR A 151 14.91 8.10 3.62
CA THR A 151 15.21 6.95 2.76
C THR A 151 13.95 6.45 2.04
N LEU A 152 12.83 6.34 2.74
CA LEU A 152 11.55 5.92 2.16
C LEU A 152 11.12 6.85 1.02
N PHE A 153 11.17 8.16 1.26
CA PHE A 153 10.82 9.18 0.28
C PHE A 153 11.75 9.15 -0.94
N LEU A 154 13.06 9.06 -0.74
CA LEU A 154 14.02 8.97 -1.84
C LEU A 154 13.82 7.68 -2.66
N ASN A 155 13.59 6.54 -2.01
CA ASN A 155 13.32 5.29 -2.71
C ASN A 155 12.04 5.37 -3.55
N PHE A 156 10.99 6.01 -3.03
CA PHE A 156 9.76 6.25 -3.78
C PHE A 156 10.03 7.10 -5.04
N LEU A 157 10.75 8.21 -4.91
CA LEU A 157 11.09 9.06 -6.05
C LEU A 157 11.94 8.33 -7.11
N ILE A 158 12.91 7.53 -6.68
CA ILE A 158 13.81 6.79 -7.59
C ILE A 158 13.07 5.63 -8.26
N SER A 159 12.09 5.02 -7.60
CA SER A 159 11.35 3.88 -8.14
C SER A 159 10.21 4.30 -9.07
N ALA A 160 9.77 5.57 -9.00
CA ALA A 160 8.76 6.14 -9.88
C ALA A 160 9.33 6.71 -11.19
N LEU A 161 10.66 6.82 -11.34
CA LEU A 161 11.35 7.45 -12.47
C LEU A 161 12.12 6.45 -13.33
#